data_AF-A0A9E4EWB7-F1
#
_entry.id   AF-A0A9E4EWB7-F1
#
_cell.length_a   1.000
_cell.length_b   1.000
_cell.length_c   1.000
_cell.angle_alpha   90.00
_cell.angle_beta   90.00
_cell.angle_gamma   90.00
#
_symmetry.space_group_name_H-M   'P 1'
#
loop_
_entity.id
_entity.type
_entity.pdbx_description
1 polymer ?
#
loop_
_entity_poly.entity_id
_entity_poly.type
_entity_poly.pdbx_seq_one_letter_code
_entity_poly.pdbx_strand_id
1 'polypeptide(L)'
;MSAIIVVDAFWGDSGKGKVAAFLAQKHQAAYSVRAGIGTNAGHSILFADGSEIRTRQLPCGFLHPNTQLRVGSGVAVDPELFFAELDQLDPSYKLRERTRVDYRCPLILPEYRQREAADDFLQEHGTTASGSGVARAEFALRKARQARDEHILADYTTDVARELNESFEGSQGTHLSLALSDDYPDCTSDNCTTAAFADDVGLNWRHIAEVCLVVKAVPSRVGTGPLPLQLTPVEEESRGIAEYGVATGRRRRKASGISYPHLETAVLLNGPTQLALTFCDHLAPEVAGARHHSALTTPVRHLIDELETRFNIPVSLCDCGVHFENLIEIA
;
A
#
# COMPACT_ATOMS: atom_id res chain seq x y z
N MET A 1 -3.30 21.72 -10.13
CA MET A 1 -3.91 20.47 -9.65
C MET A 1 -2.74 19.58 -9.24
N SER A 2 -2.68 19.17 -7.98
CA SER A 2 -1.47 18.67 -7.30
C SER A 2 -1.71 17.32 -6.63
N ALA A 3 -0.81 16.37 -6.88
CA ALA A 3 -0.88 15.00 -6.42
C ALA A 3 0.09 14.74 -5.26
N ILE A 4 -0.36 13.94 -4.29
CA ILE A 4 0.50 13.31 -3.27
C ILE A 4 0.52 11.82 -3.59
N ILE A 5 1.70 11.22 -3.81
CA ILE A 5 1.83 9.77 -4.04
C ILE A 5 2.33 9.11 -2.76
N VAL A 6 1.63 8.07 -2.29
CA VAL A 6 2.04 7.25 -1.13
C VAL A 6 2.62 5.92 -1.60
N VAL A 7 3.91 5.71 -1.36
CA VAL A 7 4.68 4.53 -1.77
C VAL A 7 5.42 3.92 -0.58
N ASP A 8 5.75 2.63 -0.64
CA ASP A 8 6.42 1.91 0.44
C ASP A 8 7.88 1.64 0.12
N ALA A 9 8.73 1.84 1.13
CA ALA A 9 10.18 1.75 0.98
C ALA A 9 10.71 0.31 0.85
N PHE A 10 10.01 -0.69 1.36
CA PHE A 10 10.52 -2.05 1.56
C PHE A 10 9.69 -3.10 0.81
N TRP A 11 9.35 -4.22 1.46
CA TRP A 11 8.65 -5.36 0.87
C TRP A 11 7.14 -5.33 1.14
N GLY A 12 6.54 -4.15 1.14
CA GLY A 12 5.12 -3.98 1.46
C GLY A 12 4.87 -3.87 2.96
N ASP A 13 3.57 -3.82 3.33
CA ASP A 13 3.08 -3.80 4.71
C ASP A 13 3.54 -2.68 5.66
N SER A 14 4.10 -1.60 5.12
CA SER A 14 4.54 -0.45 5.92
C SER A 14 3.41 0.40 6.51
N GLY A 15 2.13 0.06 6.32
CA GLY A 15 1.01 0.89 6.80
C GLY A 15 0.57 1.98 5.80
N LYS A 16 0.93 1.85 4.52
CA LYS A 16 0.52 2.77 3.44
C LYS A 16 -0.95 3.16 3.47
N GLY A 17 -1.87 2.21 3.64
CA GLY A 17 -3.30 2.53 3.63
C GLY A 17 -3.75 3.44 4.76
N LYS A 18 -3.15 3.29 5.95
CA LYS A 18 -3.38 4.21 7.07
C LYS A 18 -2.81 5.60 6.80
N VAL A 19 -1.60 5.68 6.23
CA VAL A 19 -0.97 6.95 5.82
C VAL A 19 -1.80 7.65 4.72
N ALA A 20 -2.21 6.91 3.68
CA ALA A 20 -3.04 7.43 2.59
C ALA A 20 -4.40 7.91 3.09
N ALA A 21 -5.05 7.16 3.99
CA ALA A 21 -6.32 7.56 4.59
C ALA A 21 -6.18 8.85 5.42
N PHE A 22 -5.10 8.97 6.21
CA PHE A 22 -4.82 10.16 6.99
C PHE A 22 -4.56 11.39 6.12
N LEU A 23 -3.71 11.26 5.10
CA LEU A 23 -3.43 12.35 4.16
C LEU A 23 -4.69 12.76 3.39
N ALA A 24 -5.48 11.80 2.90
CA ALA A 24 -6.75 12.09 2.23
C ALA A 24 -7.73 12.85 3.15
N GLN A 25 -7.83 12.43 4.42
CA GLN A 25 -8.69 13.10 5.41
C GLN A 25 -8.20 14.50 5.76
N LYS A 26 -6.91 14.64 6.03
CA LYS A 26 -6.27 15.92 6.41
C LYS A 26 -6.38 16.95 5.30
N HIS A 27 -6.06 16.56 4.07
CA HIS A 27 -6.06 17.44 2.91
C HIS A 27 -7.44 17.55 2.26
N GLN A 28 -8.48 16.89 2.81
CA GLN A 28 -9.83 16.84 2.25
C GLN A 28 -9.83 16.50 0.75
N ALA A 29 -8.99 15.53 0.38
CA ALA A 29 -8.67 15.24 -1.02
C ALA A 29 -9.95 14.98 -1.83
N ALA A 30 -10.07 15.60 -3.01
CA ALA A 30 -11.22 15.38 -3.88
C ALA A 30 -11.23 13.93 -4.39
N TYR A 31 -10.04 13.34 -4.59
CA TYR A 31 -9.85 11.97 -5.06
C TYR A 31 -8.91 11.19 -4.15
N SER A 32 -9.18 9.89 -4.02
CA SER A 32 -8.25 8.89 -3.51
C SER A 32 -8.18 7.76 -4.53
N VAL A 33 -6.97 7.49 -5.00
CA VAL A 33 -6.76 6.66 -6.18
C VAL A 33 -5.85 5.49 -5.86
N ARG A 34 -6.33 4.28 -6.12
CA ARG A 34 -5.50 3.09 -6.05
C ARG A 34 -4.72 2.90 -7.34
N ALA A 35 -3.43 2.64 -7.19
CA ALA A 35 -2.57 2.12 -8.25
C ALA A 35 -1.86 0.83 -7.84
N GLY A 36 -0.98 0.34 -8.71
CA GLY A 36 -0.31 -0.94 -8.60
C GLY A 36 -1.15 -2.07 -9.20
N ILE A 37 -1.06 -3.25 -8.61
CA ILE A 37 -1.25 -4.50 -9.35
C ILE A 37 -2.70 -4.94 -9.42
N GLY A 38 -3.37 -4.91 -8.27
CA GLY A 38 -4.67 -5.56 -8.09
C GLY A 38 -4.90 -5.91 -6.63
N THR A 39 -5.54 -7.05 -6.39
CA THR A 39 -6.09 -7.43 -5.08
C THR A 39 -5.15 -8.24 -4.20
N ASN A 40 -3.90 -8.43 -4.62
CA ASN A 40 -2.88 -9.12 -3.82
C ASN A 40 -2.50 -8.34 -2.55
N ALA A 41 -2.62 -7.02 -2.56
CA ALA A 41 -2.39 -6.19 -1.39
C ALA A 41 -3.67 -5.95 -0.59
N GLY A 42 -3.57 -6.08 0.73
CA GLY A 42 -4.62 -5.70 1.67
C GLY A 42 -4.15 -4.59 2.59
N HIS A 43 -5.01 -3.60 2.79
CA HIS A 43 -4.84 -2.50 3.73
C HIS A 43 -5.83 -2.65 4.86
N SER A 44 -5.38 -2.35 6.08
CA SER A 44 -6.18 -2.43 7.29
C SER A 44 -6.08 -1.11 8.05
N ILE A 45 -7.21 -0.62 8.53
CA ILE A 45 -7.30 0.53 9.42
C ILE A 45 -8.14 0.10 10.63
N LEU A 46 -7.51 0.09 11.81
CA LEU A 46 -8.19 -0.15 13.08
C LEU A 46 -8.43 1.21 13.76
N PHE A 47 -9.59 1.44 14.34
CA PHE A 47 -9.91 2.66 15.07
C PHE A 47 -9.90 2.43 16.57
N ALA A 48 -9.76 3.50 17.35
CA ALA A 48 -9.74 3.42 18.81
C ALA A 48 -11.04 2.88 19.43
N ASP A 49 -12.16 2.93 18.71
CA ASP A 49 -13.44 2.36 19.12
C ASP A 49 -13.56 0.84 18.85
N GLY A 50 -12.50 0.24 18.29
CA GLY A 50 -12.43 -1.18 17.96
C GLY A 50 -13.01 -1.53 16.59
N SER A 51 -13.56 -0.57 15.84
CA SER A 51 -13.96 -0.80 14.45
C SER A 51 -12.73 -1.04 13.57
N GLU A 52 -12.86 -1.96 12.61
CA GLU A 52 -11.78 -2.32 11.69
C GLU A 52 -12.29 -2.29 10.26
N ILE A 53 -11.50 -1.68 9.38
CA ILE A 53 -11.70 -1.64 7.94
C ILE A 53 -10.59 -2.45 7.30
N ARG A 54 -10.97 -3.35 6.37
CA ARG A 54 -10.03 -4.08 5.52
C ARG A 54 -10.44 -3.93 4.08
N THR A 55 -9.52 -3.48 3.24
CA THR A 55 -9.74 -3.37 1.79
C THR A 55 -8.58 -4.00 1.02
N ARG A 56 -8.91 -4.59 -0.12
CA ARG A 56 -7.99 -5.18 -1.08
C ARG A 56 -8.25 -4.70 -2.50
N GLN A 57 -9.40 -4.15 -2.82
CA GLN A 57 -9.64 -3.47 -4.11
C GLN A 57 -9.85 -1.97 -3.91
N LEU A 58 -10.58 -1.57 -2.87
CA LEU A 58 -10.89 -0.16 -2.63
C LEU A 58 -9.69 0.61 -2.08
N PRO A 59 -9.43 1.85 -2.57
CA PRO A 59 -8.50 2.78 -1.92
C PRO A 59 -8.95 3.11 -0.49
N CYS A 60 -8.05 3.52 0.39
CA CYS A 60 -8.35 3.77 1.81
C CYS A 60 -8.77 5.22 2.14
N GLY A 61 -8.72 6.16 1.19
CA GLY A 61 -9.00 7.58 1.43
C GLY A 61 -10.48 7.96 1.64
N PHE A 62 -11.39 7.00 1.82
CA PHE A 62 -12.84 7.28 1.91
C PHE A 62 -13.34 7.78 3.27
N LEU A 63 -12.45 7.90 4.27
CA LEU A 63 -12.78 8.42 5.59
C LEU A 63 -13.31 9.86 5.52
N HIS A 64 -12.85 10.64 4.54
CA HIS A 64 -13.46 11.93 4.23
C HIS A 64 -14.70 11.74 3.33
N PRO A 65 -15.88 12.28 3.71
CA PRO A 65 -17.15 11.95 3.07
C PRO A 65 -17.31 12.46 1.62
N ASN A 66 -16.50 13.44 1.20
CA ASN A 66 -16.56 13.98 -0.16
C ASN A 66 -15.52 13.36 -1.11
N THR A 67 -14.59 12.58 -0.58
CA THR A 67 -13.51 11.99 -1.38
C THR A 67 -14.06 10.93 -2.32
N GLN A 68 -13.77 11.10 -3.61
CA GLN A 68 -14.11 10.18 -4.68
C GLN A 68 -13.06 9.08 -4.76
N LEU A 69 -13.48 7.82 -4.80
CA LEU A 69 -12.56 6.69 -4.93
C LEU A 69 -12.38 6.29 -6.38
N ARG A 70 -11.14 6.10 -6.81
CA ARG A 70 -10.80 5.65 -8.17
C ARG A 70 -9.84 4.47 -8.15
N VAL A 71 -10.02 3.55 -9.10
CA VAL A 71 -9.07 2.47 -9.38
C VAL A 71 -8.46 2.73 -10.75
N GLY A 72 -7.13 2.94 -10.80
CA GLY A 72 -6.41 3.29 -12.02
C GLY A 72 -6.37 2.17 -13.06
N SER A 73 -6.20 2.54 -14.33
CA SER A 73 -6.19 1.61 -15.48
C SER A 73 -5.14 0.51 -15.43
N GLY A 74 -4.04 0.72 -14.71
CA GLY A 74 -2.99 -0.29 -14.50
C GLY A 74 -3.41 -1.40 -13.51
N VAL A 75 -4.40 -1.14 -12.67
CA VAL A 75 -4.82 -2.04 -11.59
C VAL A 75 -5.75 -3.11 -12.11
N ALA A 76 -5.44 -4.37 -11.82
CA ALA A 76 -6.34 -5.48 -12.06
C ALA A 76 -7.54 -5.47 -11.09
N VAL A 77 -8.75 -5.61 -11.62
CA VAL A 77 -10.00 -5.54 -10.87
C VAL A 77 -10.58 -6.93 -10.72
N ASP A 78 -10.82 -7.35 -9.49
CA ASP A 78 -11.63 -8.52 -9.15
C ASP A 78 -13.08 -8.07 -8.90
N PRO A 79 -14.03 -8.31 -9.82
CA PRO A 79 -15.39 -7.80 -9.67
C PRO A 79 -16.11 -8.36 -8.42
N GLU A 80 -15.86 -9.63 -8.08
CA GLU A 80 -16.49 -10.26 -6.91
C GLU A 80 -16.01 -9.59 -5.61
N LEU A 81 -14.71 -9.39 -5.49
CA LEU A 81 -14.13 -8.73 -4.32
C LEU A 81 -14.49 -7.24 -4.26
N PHE A 82 -14.49 -6.55 -5.40
CA PHE A 82 -14.89 -5.14 -5.49
C PHE A 82 -16.29 -4.92 -4.92
N PHE A 83 -17.27 -5.73 -5.36
CA PHE A 83 -18.64 -5.61 -4.85
C PHE A 83 -18.77 -6.06 -3.40
N ALA A 84 -18.05 -7.11 -2.97
CA ALA A 84 -18.03 -7.53 -1.57
C ALA A 84 -17.53 -6.42 -0.63
N GLU A 85 -16.46 -5.70 -1.01
CA GLU A 85 -15.95 -4.57 -0.23
C GLU A 85 -16.91 -3.37 -0.24
N LEU A 86 -17.56 -3.10 -1.37
CA LEU A 86 -18.61 -2.07 -1.43
C LEU A 86 -19.78 -2.44 -0.52
N ASP A 87 -20.29 -3.67 -0.58
CA ASP A 87 -21.40 -4.12 0.27
C ASP A 87 -21.09 -4.01 1.76
N GLN A 88 -19.84 -4.31 2.14
CA GLN A 88 -19.39 -4.20 3.52
C GLN A 88 -19.34 -2.75 4.02
N LEU A 89 -18.87 -1.82 3.19
CA LEU A 89 -18.50 -0.47 3.63
C LEU A 89 -19.50 0.62 3.22
N ASP A 90 -20.35 0.37 2.22
CA ASP A 90 -21.33 1.33 1.72
C ASP A 90 -22.32 1.83 2.77
N PRO A 91 -22.87 1.01 3.70
CA PRO A 91 -23.80 1.51 4.71
C PRO A 91 -23.22 2.61 5.60
N SER A 92 -21.92 2.56 5.86
CA SER A 92 -21.21 3.53 6.73
C SER A 92 -20.62 4.70 5.94
N TYR A 93 -20.17 4.45 4.71
CA TYR A 93 -19.37 5.41 3.96
C TYR A 93 -19.97 5.80 2.59
N LYS A 94 -21.11 5.28 2.17
CA LYS A 94 -21.75 5.59 0.87
C LYS A 94 -20.77 5.44 -0.31
N LEU A 95 -20.10 4.30 -0.39
CA LEU A 95 -19.03 4.05 -1.36
C LEU A 95 -19.54 3.77 -2.77
N ARG A 96 -20.75 3.21 -2.94
CA ARG A 96 -21.32 2.89 -4.25
C ARG A 96 -21.46 4.12 -5.13
N GLU A 97 -21.80 5.27 -4.54
CA GLU A 97 -21.92 6.54 -5.25
C GLU A 97 -20.57 7.17 -5.58
N ARG A 98 -19.55 6.92 -4.74
CA ARG A 98 -18.25 7.60 -4.78
C ARG A 98 -17.14 6.81 -5.48
N THR A 99 -17.35 5.53 -5.74
CA THR A 99 -16.31 4.62 -6.24
C THR A 99 -16.49 4.33 -7.72
N ARG A 100 -15.44 4.55 -8.52
CA ARG A 100 -15.39 4.16 -9.93
C ARG A 100 -14.07 3.46 -10.25
N VAL A 101 -14.11 2.56 -11.22
CA VAL A 101 -12.93 1.89 -11.78
C VAL A 101 -12.66 2.42 -13.18
N ASP A 102 -11.40 2.45 -13.60
CA ASP A 102 -11.12 2.79 -14.99
C ASP A 102 -11.68 1.70 -15.92
N TYR A 103 -12.36 2.10 -16.99
CA TYR A 103 -12.92 1.15 -17.95
C TYR A 103 -11.85 0.27 -18.64
N ARG A 104 -10.57 0.66 -18.57
CA ARG A 104 -9.40 -0.06 -19.12
C ARG A 104 -8.75 -1.03 -18.13
N CYS A 105 -9.15 -1.06 -16.86
CA CYS A 105 -8.58 -2.00 -15.88
C CYS A 105 -8.68 -3.46 -16.39
N PRO A 106 -7.60 -4.26 -16.37
CA PRO A 106 -7.71 -5.69 -16.64
C PRO A 106 -8.52 -6.40 -15.56
N LEU A 107 -9.20 -7.49 -15.90
CA LEU A 107 -10.01 -8.25 -14.94
C LEU A 107 -9.24 -9.40 -14.31
N ILE A 108 -9.49 -9.62 -13.02
CA ILE A 108 -9.16 -10.85 -12.30
C ILE A 108 -10.38 -11.76 -12.37
N LEU A 109 -10.25 -12.87 -13.09
CA LEU A 109 -11.31 -13.87 -13.23
C LEU A 109 -11.15 -15.02 -12.22
N PRO A 110 -12.23 -15.73 -11.85
CA PRO A 110 -12.14 -16.87 -10.94
C PRO A 110 -11.12 -17.92 -11.37
N GLU A 111 -11.03 -18.21 -12.67
CA GLU A 111 -10.03 -19.13 -13.23
C GLU A 111 -8.59 -18.62 -13.09
N TYR A 112 -8.37 -17.30 -13.02
CA TYR A 112 -7.03 -16.73 -12.80
C TYR A 112 -6.56 -16.99 -11.37
N ARG A 113 -7.47 -16.87 -10.39
CA ARG A 113 -7.21 -17.25 -8.99
C ARG A 113 -6.87 -18.73 -8.87
N GLN A 114 -7.65 -19.58 -9.54
CA GLN A 114 -7.42 -21.03 -9.54
C GLN A 114 -6.09 -21.40 -10.20
N ARG A 115 -5.76 -20.78 -11.34
CA ARG A 115 -4.47 -20.98 -12.04
C ARG A 115 -3.29 -20.58 -11.16
N GLU A 116 -3.36 -19.42 -10.51
CA GLU A 116 -2.30 -18.97 -9.60
C GLU A 116 -2.19 -19.85 -8.35
N ALA A 117 -3.31 -20.31 -7.81
CA ALA A 117 -3.34 -21.22 -6.66
C ALA A 117 -2.75 -22.60 -6.97
N ALA A 118 -2.90 -23.07 -8.21
CA ALA A 118 -2.43 -24.38 -8.66
C ALA A 118 -0.99 -24.37 -9.22
N ASP A 119 -0.34 -23.21 -9.29
CA ASP A 119 1.03 -23.09 -9.80
C ASP A 119 2.04 -23.23 -8.65
N ASP A 120 2.69 -24.38 -8.58
CA ASP A 120 3.66 -24.71 -7.52
C ASP A 120 4.81 -23.69 -7.46
N PHE A 121 5.30 -23.22 -8.61
CA PHE A 121 6.38 -22.24 -8.65
C PHE A 121 5.93 -20.91 -8.02
N LEU A 122 4.75 -20.40 -8.37
CA LEU A 122 4.25 -19.16 -7.77
C LEU A 122 3.93 -19.34 -6.27
N GLN A 123 3.46 -20.52 -5.85
CA GLN A 123 3.25 -20.82 -4.43
C GLN A 123 4.55 -20.82 -3.63
N GLU A 124 5.61 -21.43 -4.17
CA GLU A 124 6.94 -21.46 -3.55
C GLU A 124 7.52 -20.05 -3.38
N HIS A 125 7.23 -19.13 -4.32
CA HIS A 125 7.69 -17.74 -4.30
C HIS A 125 6.70 -16.78 -3.64
N GLY A 126 5.78 -17.31 -2.83
CA GLY A 126 4.99 -16.51 -1.91
C GLY A 126 3.81 -15.76 -2.51
N THR A 127 3.26 -16.21 -3.65
CA THR A 127 2.04 -15.59 -4.21
C THR A 127 0.89 -15.56 -3.22
N THR A 128 0.01 -14.57 -3.37
CA THR A 128 -1.23 -14.41 -2.61
C THR A 128 -2.40 -15.22 -3.19
N ALA A 129 -2.23 -15.87 -4.34
CA ALA A 129 -3.28 -16.58 -5.07
C ALA A 129 -4.53 -15.71 -5.33
N SER A 130 -4.32 -14.42 -5.55
CA SER A 130 -5.39 -13.45 -5.80
C SER A 130 -5.80 -13.36 -7.26
N GLY A 131 -5.13 -14.08 -8.15
CA GLY A 131 -5.27 -13.99 -9.60
C GLY A 131 -4.59 -12.76 -10.21
N SER A 132 -4.00 -11.88 -9.40
CA SER A 132 -3.39 -10.61 -9.86
C SER A 132 -2.22 -10.86 -10.82
N GLY A 133 -1.34 -11.82 -10.51
CA GLY A 133 -0.21 -12.15 -11.37
C GLY A 133 -0.63 -12.70 -12.73
N VAL A 134 -1.60 -13.62 -12.72
CA VAL A 134 -2.17 -14.19 -13.96
C VAL A 134 -2.89 -13.11 -14.78
N ALA A 135 -3.68 -12.24 -14.14
CA ALA A 135 -4.33 -11.13 -14.82
C ALA A 135 -3.32 -10.19 -15.50
N ARG A 136 -2.21 -9.85 -14.82
CA ARG A 136 -1.13 -9.04 -15.40
C ARG A 136 -0.42 -9.74 -16.55
N ALA A 137 -0.18 -11.04 -16.46
CA ALA A 137 0.39 -11.82 -17.56
C ALA A 137 -0.52 -11.81 -18.81
N GLU A 138 -1.82 -12.06 -18.62
CA GLU A 138 -2.80 -11.98 -19.72
C GLU A 138 -2.91 -10.55 -20.27
N PHE A 139 -2.79 -9.52 -19.42
CA PHE A 139 -2.83 -8.12 -19.84
C PHE A 139 -1.61 -7.74 -20.68
N ALA A 140 -0.40 -8.11 -20.24
CA ALA A 140 0.84 -7.93 -21.00
C ALA A 140 0.79 -8.65 -22.36
N LEU A 141 0.15 -9.82 -22.42
CA LEU A 141 -0.08 -10.56 -23.65
C LEU A 141 -1.23 -10.00 -24.52
N ARG A 142 -1.93 -8.95 -24.05
CA ARG A 142 -3.09 -8.32 -24.70
C ARG A 142 -4.29 -9.27 -24.87
N LYS A 143 -4.45 -10.17 -23.91
CA LYS A 143 -5.51 -11.20 -23.86
C LYS A 143 -6.50 -10.98 -22.72
N ALA A 144 -6.14 -10.22 -21.68
CA ALA A 144 -7.03 -9.95 -20.57
C ALA A 144 -8.30 -9.21 -21.03
N ARG A 145 -9.45 -9.63 -20.51
CA ARG A 145 -10.68 -8.83 -20.55
C ARG A 145 -10.50 -7.57 -19.70
N GLN A 146 -11.19 -6.49 -20.05
CA GLN A 146 -11.14 -5.22 -19.32
C GLN A 146 -12.48 -4.93 -18.62
N ALA A 147 -12.47 -4.00 -17.67
CA ALA A 147 -13.66 -3.60 -16.92
C ALA A 147 -14.84 -3.18 -17.81
N ARG A 148 -14.57 -2.51 -18.94
CA ARG A 148 -15.60 -2.17 -19.95
C ARG A 148 -16.33 -3.38 -20.55
N ASP A 149 -15.69 -4.55 -20.51
CA ASP A 149 -16.23 -5.79 -21.08
C ASP A 149 -17.08 -6.54 -20.05
N GLU A 150 -17.18 -6.07 -18.80
CA GLU A 150 -17.87 -6.75 -17.70
C GLU A 150 -19.14 -6.01 -17.29
N HIS A 151 -20.29 -6.64 -17.55
CA HIS A 151 -21.60 -6.02 -17.43
C HIS A 151 -21.92 -5.50 -16.02
N ILE A 152 -21.52 -6.21 -14.97
CA ILE A 152 -21.76 -5.78 -13.58
C ILE A 152 -20.99 -4.51 -13.22
N LEU A 153 -19.91 -4.18 -13.94
CA LEU A 153 -19.13 -2.97 -13.73
C LEU A 153 -19.64 -1.78 -14.56
N ALA A 154 -20.65 -1.94 -15.42
CA ALA A 154 -21.06 -0.89 -16.37
C ALA A 154 -21.31 0.47 -15.69
N ASP A 155 -22.07 0.49 -14.59
CA ASP A 155 -22.39 1.71 -13.83
C ASP A 155 -21.25 2.19 -12.91
N TYR A 156 -20.18 1.41 -12.81
CA TYR A 156 -19.03 1.65 -11.96
C TYR A 156 -17.76 2.03 -12.74
N THR A 157 -17.82 2.11 -14.07
CA THR A 157 -16.68 2.50 -14.90
C THR A 157 -16.60 4.00 -15.17
N THR A 158 -15.40 4.54 -15.31
CA THR A 158 -15.13 5.91 -15.78
C THR A 158 -13.77 6.02 -16.49
N ASP A 159 -13.46 7.18 -17.07
CA ASP A 159 -12.11 7.54 -17.55
C ASP A 159 -11.33 8.19 -16.41
N VAL A 160 -10.61 7.36 -15.65
CA VAL A 160 -9.90 7.79 -14.46
C VAL A 160 -8.78 8.76 -14.83
N ALA A 161 -8.00 8.48 -15.87
CA ALA A 161 -6.95 9.37 -16.34
C ALA A 161 -7.47 10.79 -16.71
N ARG A 162 -8.71 10.89 -17.20
CA ARG A 162 -9.34 12.19 -17.50
C ARG A 162 -9.83 12.94 -16.26
N GLU A 163 -10.17 12.23 -15.18
CA GLU A 163 -10.69 12.82 -13.94
C GLU A 163 -9.61 13.27 -12.96
N LEU A 164 -8.47 12.58 -12.91
CA LEU A 164 -7.60 12.59 -11.73
C LEU A 164 -6.58 13.72 -11.64
N ASN A 165 -6.39 14.24 -10.42
CA ASN A 165 -5.27 15.13 -10.04
C ASN A 165 -4.95 15.28 -8.52
N GLU A 166 -5.43 14.43 -7.59
CA GLU A 166 -5.16 14.58 -6.14
C GLU A 166 -5.01 13.23 -5.42
N SER A 167 -4.21 13.20 -4.33
CA SER A 167 -3.83 12.09 -3.43
C SER A 167 -4.01 10.64 -3.91
N PHE A 168 -2.92 9.89 -3.95
CA PHE A 168 -2.87 8.58 -4.57
C PHE A 168 -2.12 7.54 -3.71
N GLU A 169 -2.53 6.28 -3.77
CA GLU A 169 -2.14 5.19 -2.88
C GLU A 169 -1.67 3.94 -3.63
N GLY A 170 -0.41 3.51 -3.40
CA GLY A 170 0.19 2.34 -4.04
C GLY A 170 -0.04 1.02 -3.30
N SER A 171 -0.18 -0.09 -4.04
CA SER A 171 -0.50 -1.40 -3.44
C SER A 171 0.69 -2.22 -2.92
N GLN A 172 1.96 -1.91 -3.21
CA GLN A 172 3.13 -2.70 -2.76
C GLN A 172 4.33 -1.82 -2.35
N GLY A 173 5.48 -2.44 -2.04
CA GLY A 173 6.73 -1.76 -1.69
C GLY A 173 7.81 -1.90 -2.75
N THR A 174 8.76 -0.97 -2.74
CA THR A 174 9.78 -0.80 -3.79
C THR A 174 10.57 -2.08 -4.07
N HIS A 175 10.94 -2.85 -3.05
CA HIS A 175 11.74 -4.08 -3.22
C HIS A 175 10.92 -5.28 -3.67
N LEU A 176 9.61 -5.12 -3.87
CA LEU A 176 8.79 -6.11 -4.58
C LEU A 176 8.67 -5.80 -6.08
N SER A 177 9.22 -4.71 -6.60
CA SER A 177 9.07 -4.30 -8.00
C SER A 177 9.55 -5.37 -8.99
N LEU A 178 8.71 -5.76 -9.96
CA LEU A 178 9.00 -6.84 -10.93
C LEU A 178 10.31 -6.65 -11.70
N ALA A 179 10.55 -5.45 -12.24
CA ALA A 179 11.68 -5.18 -13.12
C ALA A 179 12.90 -4.62 -12.39
N LEU A 180 12.76 -4.23 -11.12
CA LEU A 180 13.76 -3.44 -10.38
C LEU A 180 14.23 -4.11 -9.09
N SER A 181 13.53 -5.15 -8.62
CA SER A 181 13.94 -5.90 -7.44
C SER A 181 15.08 -6.85 -7.76
N ASP A 182 16.15 -6.80 -6.96
CA ASP A 182 17.22 -7.80 -6.97
C ASP A 182 16.75 -9.17 -6.46
N ASP A 183 15.56 -9.23 -5.84
CA ASP A 183 14.99 -10.45 -5.28
C ASP A 183 14.15 -11.24 -6.29
N TYR A 184 14.14 -10.86 -7.58
CA TYR A 184 13.46 -11.66 -8.59
C TYR A 184 13.95 -13.13 -8.55
N PRO A 185 13.05 -14.13 -8.51
CA PRO A 185 11.61 -14.06 -8.75
C PRO A 185 10.70 -13.86 -7.50
N ASP A 186 11.24 -13.72 -6.29
CA ASP A 186 10.50 -13.47 -5.02
C ASP A 186 9.95 -12.03 -4.92
N CYS A 187 9.25 -11.59 -5.96
CA CYS A 187 8.75 -10.24 -6.11
C CYS A 187 7.27 -10.27 -6.53
N THR A 188 6.71 -9.10 -6.83
CA THR A 188 5.34 -9.00 -7.33
C THR A 188 5.31 -8.88 -8.86
N SER A 189 4.12 -8.95 -9.45
CA SER A 189 3.94 -9.00 -10.92
C SER A 189 3.88 -7.62 -11.59
N ASP A 190 4.34 -6.57 -10.92
CA ASP A 190 4.42 -5.22 -11.47
C ASP A 190 5.47 -4.37 -10.77
N ASN A 191 5.74 -3.19 -11.31
CA ASN A 191 6.64 -2.22 -10.68
C ASN A 191 5.95 -1.43 -9.56
N CYS A 192 6.71 -1.11 -8.52
CA CYS A 192 6.17 -0.55 -7.26
C CYS A 192 6.75 0.83 -6.92
N THR A 193 7.17 1.59 -7.94
CA THR A 193 7.81 2.91 -7.79
C THR A 193 6.82 4.03 -8.08
N THR A 194 7.21 5.26 -7.74
CA THR A 194 6.45 6.49 -8.04
C THR A 194 6.19 6.66 -9.54
N ALA A 195 7.13 6.24 -10.41
CA ALA A 195 6.94 6.29 -11.85
C ALA A 195 5.90 5.28 -12.34
N ALA A 196 5.97 4.03 -11.84
CA ALA A 196 4.96 3.01 -12.15
C ALA A 196 3.58 3.42 -11.65
N PHE A 197 3.54 4.01 -10.45
CA PHE A 197 2.34 4.59 -9.87
C PHE A 197 1.68 5.62 -10.81
N ALA A 198 2.46 6.57 -11.33
CA ALA A 198 1.95 7.59 -12.23
C ALA A 198 1.42 6.99 -13.55
N ASP A 199 2.09 5.96 -14.06
CA ASP A 199 1.67 5.21 -15.26
C ASP A 199 0.32 4.50 -15.05
N ASP A 200 0.19 3.79 -13.93
CA ASP A 200 -1.00 3.00 -13.59
C ASP A 200 -2.30 3.81 -13.54
N VAL A 201 -2.21 5.08 -13.17
CA VAL A 201 -3.37 5.98 -13.01
C VAL A 201 -3.49 7.00 -14.15
N GLY A 202 -2.55 7.01 -15.09
CA GLY A 202 -2.49 7.99 -16.18
C GLY A 202 -2.22 9.43 -15.72
N LEU A 203 -1.47 9.60 -14.62
CA LEU A 203 -1.15 10.91 -14.06
C LEU A 203 -0.01 11.58 -14.85
N ASN A 204 -0.23 12.82 -15.27
CA ASN A 204 0.86 13.65 -15.79
C ASN A 204 1.90 13.86 -14.67
N TRP A 205 3.12 13.34 -14.86
CA TRP A 205 4.19 13.40 -13.85
C TRP A 205 4.49 14.81 -13.33
N ARG A 206 4.20 15.87 -14.11
CA ARG A 206 4.35 17.27 -13.67
C ARG A 206 3.36 17.70 -12.58
N HIS A 207 2.30 16.92 -12.36
CA HIS A 207 1.31 17.18 -11.30
C HIS A 207 1.70 16.53 -9.97
N ILE A 208 2.75 15.70 -9.93
CA ILE A 208 3.29 15.12 -8.70
C ILE A 208 3.93 16.25 -7.90
N ALA A 209 3.25 16.70 -6.85
CA ALA A 209 3.73 17.75 -5.96
C ALA A 209 4.50 17.17 -4.79
N GLU A 210 4.02 16.04 -4.25
CA GLU A 210 4.61 15.39 -3.10
C GLU A 210 4.68 13.87 -3.31
N VAL A 211 5.74 13.28 -2.77
CA VAL A 211 5.92 11.83 -2.69
C VAL A 211 6.20 11.49 -1.23
N CYS A 212 5.25 10.81 -0.61
CA CYS A 212 5.35 10.29 0.76
C CYS A 212 5.86 8.85 0.71
N LEU A 213 7.12 8.66 1.09
CA LEU A 213 7.71 7.32 1.22
C LEU A 213 7.47 6.80 2.64
N VAL A 214 6.69 5.72 2.74
CA VAL A 214 6.34 5.08 4.01
C VAL A 214 7.43 4.09 4.39
N VAL A 215 8.13 4.42 5.48
CA VAL A 215 9.29 3.70 6.00
C VAL A 215 8.86 3.02 7.30
N LYS A 216 8.86 1.68 7.31
CA LYS A 216 8.60 0.91 8.53
C LYS A 216 9.85 0.94 9.42
N ALA A 217 9.74 1.37 10.67
CA ALA A 217 10.85 1.43 11.62
C ALA A 217 11.50 0.05 11.85
N VAL A 218 10.68 -0.99 11.78
CA VAL A 218 11.07 -2.40 11.87
C VAL A 218 10.50 -3.13 10.64
N PRO A 219 11.22 -3.15 9.50
CA PRO A 219 10.73 -3.74 8.25
C PRO A 219 10.28 -5.20 8.38
N SER A 220 9.39 -5.61 7.47
CA SER A 220 8.91 -6.99 7.36
C SER A 220 8.88 -7.47 5.92
N ARG A 221 8.81 -8.79 5.75
CA ARG A 221 8.57 -9.45 4.47
C ARG A 221 7.65 -10.66 4.63
N VAL A 222 6.71 -10.83 3.70
CA VAL A 222 5.92 -12.06 3.53
C VAL A 222 6.60 -12.93 2.48
N GLY A 223 6.59 -14.25 2.68
CA GLY A 223 7.13 -15.21 1.72
C GLY A 223 8.64 -15.42 1.86
N THR A 224 9.21 -16.08 0.85
CA THR A 224 10.62 -16.41 0.67
C THR A 224 11.44 -15.16 0.28
N GLY A 225 12.74 -15.34 0.05
CA GLY A 225 13.67 -14.26 -0.30
C GLY A 225 14.43 -13.65 0.89
N PRO A 226 15.51 -12.89 0.64
CA PRO A 226 16.34 -12.33 1.69
C PRO A 226 15.61 -11.26 2.53
N LEU A 227 15.92 -11.19 3.82
CA LEU A 227 15.51 -10.08 4.68
C LEU A 227 16.73 -9.66 5.50
N PRO A 228 17.36 -8.52 5.20
CA PRO A 228 18.48 -8.02 5.99
C PRO A 228 18.05 -7.81 7.44
N LEU A 229 18.97 -8.06 8.37
CA LEU A 229 18.74 -7.91 9.81
C LEU A 229 17.59 -8.78 10.34
N GLN A 230 17.25 -9.89 9.66
CA GLN A 230 16.14 -10.75 10.06
C GLN A 230 16.30 -11.28 11.49
N LEU A 231 15.23 -11.11 12.28
CA LEU A 231 15.05 -11.70 13.60
C LEU A 231 14.63 -13.17 13.49
N THR A 232 14.97 -13.93 14.52
CA THR A 232 14.41 -15.26 14.74
C THR A 232 12.95 -15.16 15.24
N PRO A 233 12.11 -16.18 15.00
CA PRO A 233 10.74 -16.19 15.51
C PRO A 233 10.63 -15.98 17.04
N VAL A 234 11.63 -16.44 17.80
CA VAL A 234 11.71 -16.28 19.27
C VAL A 234 11.99 -14.82 19.65
N GLU A 235 12.84 -14.12 18.90
CA GLU A 235 13.09 -12.69 19.11
C GLU A 235 11.87 -11.84 18.76
N GLU A 236 11.13 -12.20 17.70
CA GLU A 236 9.87 -11.54 17.34
C GLU A 236 8.83 -11.68 18.46
N GLU A 237 8.67 -12.90 18.99
CA GLU A 237 7.70 -13.20 20.05
C GLU A 237 8.09 -12.56 21.38
N SER A 238 9.37 -12.59 21.75
CA SER A 238 9.84 -11.96 22.99
C SER A 238 9.69 -10.43 22.97
N ARG A 239 9.72 -9.82 21.78
CA ARG A 239 9.44 -8.40 21.57
C ARG A 239 7.96 -8.07 21.39
N GLY A 240 7.09 -9.06 21.17
CA GLY A 240 5.67 -8.86 20.90
C GLY A 240 5.36 -8.19 19.56
N ILE A 241 6.23 -8.32 18.55
CA ILE A 241 6.14 -7.61 17.26
C ILE A 241 5.78 -8.52 16.07
N ALA A 242 5.29 -9.73 16.35
CA ALA A 242 4.88 -10.68 15.32
C ALA A 242 3.67 -10.16 14.54
N GLU A 243 3.72 -10.23 13.21
CA GLU A 243 2.67 -9.70 12.33
C GLU A 243 2.21 -10.75 11.31
N TYR A 244 0.96 -10.62 10.85
CA TYR A 244 0.33 -11.51 9.88
C TYR A 244 -0.30 -10.71 8.72
N GLY A 245 -0.25 -11.27 7.52
CA GLY A 245 -0.77 -10.62 6.31
C GLY A 245 -2.30 -10.51 6.29
N VAL A 246 -2.84 -9.36 5.91
CA VAL A 246 -4.29 -9.10 5.85
C VAL A 246 -4.98 -9.99 4.81
N ALA A 247 -4.37 -10.17 3.63
CA ALA A 247 -4.98 -10.91 2.53
C ALA A 247 -4.89 -12.44 2.68
N THR A 248 -3.77 -12.95 3.22
CA THR A 248 -3.46 -14.39 3.23
C THR A 248 -3.36 -15.00 4.63
N GLY A 249 -3.30 -14.19 5.69
CA GLY A 249 -3.04 -14.64 7.05
C GLY A 249 -1.60 -15.16 7.31
N ARG A 250 -0.71 -15.12 6.32
CA ARG A 250 0.68 -15.63 6.46
C ARG A 250 1.49 -14.78 7.44
N ARG A 251 2.30 -15.43 8.29
CA ARG A 251 3.25 -14.75 9.20
C ARG A 251 4.29 -13.97 8.39
N ARG A 252 4.61 -12.77 8.86
CA ARG A 252 5.66 -11.90 8.33
C ARG A 252 6.97 -12.12 9.09
N ARG A 253 8.08 -12.22 8.37
CA ARG A 253 9.43 -12.19 8.95
C ARG A 253 9.79 -10.74 9.25
N LYS A 254 10.40 -10.46 10.40
CA LYS A 254 10.77 -9.11 10.85
C LYS A 254 12.27 -8.89 10.82
N ALA A 255 12.69 -7.69 10.43
CA ALA A 255 14.05 -7.21 10.64
C ALA A 255 14.20 -6.66 12.07
N SER A 256 15.42 -6.50 12.56
CA SER A 256 15.69 -5.83 13.84
C SER A 256 15.63 -4.30 13.72
N GLY A 257 15.79 -3.75 12.51
CA GLY A 257 15.74 -2.33 12.17
C GLY A 257 15.85 -2.09 10.66
N ILE A 258 16.06 -0.83 10.26
CA ILE A 258 16.13 -0.41 8.86
C ILE A 258 17.42 -0.90 8.17
N SER A 259 17.28 -1.46 6.97
CA SER A 259 18.41 -1.66 6.07
C SER A 259 18.65 -0.40 5.23
N TYR A 260 19.69 0.37 5.57
CA TYR A 260 20.00 1.60 4.86
C TYR A 260 20.29 1.44 3.37
N PRO A 261 21.02 0.41 2.89
CA PRO A 261 21.19 0.20 1.45
C PRO A 261 19.86 0.04 0.70
N HIS A 262 18.90 -0.67 1.29
CA HIS A 262 17.57 -0.85 0.70
C HIS A 262 16.76 0.45 0.73
N LEU A 263 16.87 1.22 1.82
CA LEU A 263 16.21 2.51 1.93
C LEU A 263 16.81 3.54 0.96
N GLU A 264 18.13 3.55 0.78
CA GLU A 264 18.83 4.40 -0.20
C GLU A 264 18.35 4.12 -1.63
N THR A 265 18.23 2.84 -2.01
CA THR A 265 17.61 2.46 -3.29
C THR A 265 16.17 2.94 -3.39
N ALA A 266 15.37 2.80 -2.32
CA ALA A 266 13.98 3.27 -2.34
C ALA A 266 13.86 4.79 -2.48
N VAL A 267 14.72 5.56 -1.80
CA VAL A 267 14.81 7.02 -1.92
C VAL A 267 15.24 7.40 -3.34
N LEU A 268 16.26 6.75 -3.89
CA LEU A 268 16.75 6.99 -5.25
C LEU A 268 15.63 6.77 -6.31
N LEU A 269 14.89 5.67 -6.20
CA LEU A 269 13.89 5.28 -7.20
C LEU A 269 12.58 6.07 -7.10
N ASN A 270 12.26 6.63 -5.92
CA ASN A 270 10.98 7.31 -5.69
C ASN A 270 11.09 8.83 -5.56
N GLY A 271 12.28 9.37 -5.25
CA GLY A 271 12.47 10.82 -5.04
C GLY A 271 11.50 11.42 -4.02
N PRO A 272 11.41 10.89 -2.79
CA PRO A 272 10.44 11.36 -1.81
C PRO A 272 10.66 12.81 -1.41
N THR A 273 9.56 13.54 -1.23
CA THR A 273 9.56 14.89 -0.66
C THR A 273 9.37 14.85 0.86
N GLN A 274 8.85 13.74 1.38
CA GLN A 274 8.63 13.51 2.81
C GLN A 274 8.67 12.01 3.13
N LEU A 275 8.99 11.68 4.37
CA LEU A 275 8.91 10.33 4.92
C LEU A 275 7.73 10.23 5.89
N ALA A 276 7.10 9.04 5.92
CA ALA A 276 6.20 8.63 7.00
C ALA A 276 6.82 7.43 7.73
N LEU A 277 7.26 7.62 8.97
CA LEU A 277 7.88 6.58 9.77
C LEU A 277 6.81 5.81 10.53
N THR A 278 6.62 4.53 10.22
CA THR A 278 5.53 3.74 10.81
C THR A 278 6.03 2.63 11.72
N PHE A 279 5.12 2.13 12.58
CA PHE A 279 5.40 1.08 13.57
C PHE A 279 6.54 1.46 14.53
N CYS A 280 6.56 2.73 14.98
CA CYS A 280 7.53 3.23 15.94
C CYS A 280 7.44 2.50 17.29
N ASP A 281 6.27 1.99 17.65
CA ASP A 281 6.02 1.15 18.84
C ASP A 281 6.73 -0.21 18.77
N HIS A 282 6.99 -0.74 17.56
CA HIS A 282 7.79 -1.95 17.40
C HIS A 282 9.29 -1.70 17.64
N LEU A 283 9.75 -0.46 17.46
CA LEU A 283 11.11 -0.02 17.78
C LEU A 283 11.23 0.33 19.27
N ALA A 284 10.27 1.08 19.80
CA ALA A 284 10.24 1.58 21.17
C ALA A 284 8.83 1.37 21.77
N PRO A 285 8.61 0.27 22.52
CA PRO A 285 7.29 -0.05 23.08
C PRO A 285 6.68 1.06 23.95
N GLU A 286 7.51 1.95 24.49
CA GLU A 286 7.08 3.09 25.31
C GLU A 286 6.26 4.13 24.55
N VAL A 287 6.37 4.19 23.22
CA VAL A 287 5.53 5.08 22.40
C VAL A 287 4.21 4.44 22.00
N ALA A 288 3.95 3.18 22.37
CA ALA A 288 2.73 2.48 21.99
C ALA A 288 1.47 3.27 22.38
N GLY A 289 0.63 3.56 21.39
CA GLY A 289 -0.60 4.32 21.59
C GLY A 289 -0.42 5.83 21.65
N ALA A 290 0.79 6.37 21.43
CA ALA A 290 1.02 7.80 21.37
C ALA A 290 0.15 8.46 20.29
N ARG A 291 -0.31 9.70 20.56
CA ARG A 291 -1.15 10.51 19.65
C ARG A 291 -0.62 11.94 19.46
N HIS A 292 0.50 12.26 20.09
CA HIS A 292 1.08 13.60 20.09
C HIS A 292 2.60 13.53 19.97
N HIS A 293 3.18 14.46 19.23
CA HIS A 293 4.64 14.55 19.01
C HIS A 293 5.45 14.61 20.31
N SER A 294 4.91 15.23 21.38
CA SER A 294 5.57 15.30 22.69
C SER A 294 5.78 13.94 23.36
N ALA A 295 5.03 12.91 22.97
CA ALA A 295 5.14 11.56 23.53
C ALA A 295 6.25 10.72 22.89
N LEU A 296 6.89 11.18 21.81
CA LEU A 296 7.98 10.45 21.18
C LEU A 296 9.21 10.38 22.09
N THR A 297 9.74 9.17 22.25
CA THR A 297 10.92 8.87 23.08
C THR A 297 12.23 9.03 22.30
N THR A 298 13.35 9.04 23.02
CA THR A 298 14.69 9.19 22.44
C THR A 298 14.99 8.22 21.30
N PRO A 299 14.67 6.90 21.36
CA PRO A 299 14.94 6.00 20.24
C PRO A 299 14.23 6.40 18.94
N VAL A 300 12.97 6.83 19.03
CA VAL A 300 12.21 7.27 17.84
C VAL A 300 12.73 8.61 17.32
N ARG A 301 13.00 9.57 18.21
CA ARG A 301 13.59 10.87 17.83
C ARG A 301 14.95 10.72 17.17
N HIS A 302 15.81 9.87 17.71
CA HIS A 302 17.12 9.58 17.11
C HIS A 302 16.97 8.97 15.71
N LEU A 303 16.02 8.05 15.51
CA LEU A 303 15.76 7.49 14.18
C LEU A 303 15.25 8.56 13.20
N ILE A 304 14.38 9.46 13.65
CA ILE A 304 13.95 10.61 12.84
C ILE A 304 15.16 11.46 12.45
N ASP A 305 15.95 11.91 13.42
CA ASP A 305 17.14 12.74 13.18
C ASP A 305 18.13 12.07 12.21
N GLU A 306 18.33 10.75 12.35
CA GLU A 306 19.19 9.96 11.47
C GLU A 306 18.65 9.92 10.03
N LEU A 307 17.35 9.68 9.86
CA LEU A 307 16.70 9.65 8.55
C LEU A 307 16.76 11.03 7.87
N GLU A 308 16.40 12.10 8.60
CA GLU A 308 16.42 13.46 8.07
C GLU A 308 17.84 13.91 7.72
N THR A 309 18.82 13.62 8.58
CA THR A 309 20.23 13.95 8.31
C THR A 309 20.79 13.19 7.12
N ARG A 310 20.46 11.89 6.99
CA ARG A 310 20.99 11.04 5.93
C ARG A 310 20.42 11.40 4.55
N PHE A 311 19.12 11.67 4.48
CA PHE A 311 18.42 11.83 3.22
C PHE A 311 18.08 13.29 2.87
N ASN A 312 18.21 14.21 3.83
CA ASN A 312 17.77 15.60 3.70
C ASN A 312 16.30 15.71 3.27
N ILE A 313 15.47 14.84 3.84
CA ILE A 313 14.03 14.71 3.58
C ILE A 313 13.33 14.67 4.94
N PRO A 314 12.32 15.51 5.20
CA PRO A 314 11.66 15.57 6.50
C PRO A 314 10.85 14.30 6.77
N VAL A 315 10.87 13.83 8.02
CA VAL A 315 9.89 12.87 8.52
C VAL A 315 8.67 13.67 8.96
N SER A 316 7.59 13.58 8.19
CA SER A 316 6.37 14.38 8.40
C SER A 316 5.35 13.69 9.29
N LEU A 317 5.36 12.35 9.30
CA LEU A 317 4.40 11.51 10.01
C LEU A 317 5.12 10.43 10.80
N CYS A 318 4.61 10.14 12.00
CA CYS A 318 5.02 9.02 12.84
C CYS A 318 3.82 8.17 13.25
N ASP A 319 3.85 6.87 12.99
CA ASP A 319 2.85 5.94 13.51
C ASP A 319 3.36 5.22 14.76
N CYS A 320 2.65 5.39 15.88
CA CYS A 320 3.03 4.84 17.17
C CYS A 320 2.04 3.77 17.68
N GLY A 321 1.26 3.14 16.80
CA GLY A 321 0.42 2.02 17.20
C GLY A 321 -0.60 1.60 16.14
N VAL A 322 -1.39 0.59 16.47
CA VAL A 322 -2.34 -0.02 15.51
C VAL A 322 -3.52 0.88 15.15
N HIS A 323 -3.95 1.77 16.05
CA HIS A 323 -5.15 2.58 15.81
C HIS A 323 -4.86 3.75 14.87
N PHE A 324 -5.84 4.14 14.05
CA PHE A 324 -5.75 5.27 13.11
C PHE A 324 -5.27 6.55 13.80
N GLU A 325 -5.75 6.80 15.01
CA GLU A 325 -5.42 7.96 15.84
C GLU A 325 -3.98 7.97 16.37
N ASN A 326 -3.23 6.88 16.17
CA ASN A 326 -1.81 6.79 16.52
C ASN A 326 -0.87 7.29 15.41
N LEU A 327 -1.42 7.72 14.27
CA LEU A 327 -0.66 8.44 13.25
C LEU A 327 -0.56 9.92 13.62
N ILE A 328 0.66 10.37 13.88
CA ILE A 328 0.99 11.68 14.43
C ILE A 328 1.68 12.50 13.33
N GLU A 329 1.21 13.72 13.11
CA GLU A 329 1.95 14.72 12.34
C GLU A 329 3.02 15.37 13.22
N ILE A 330 4.25 15.44 12.71
CA ILE A 330 5.42 15.89 13.48
C ILE A 330 6.21 17.03 12.80
N ALA A 331 5.84 17.42 11.58
CA ALA A 331 6.38 18.55 10.84
C ALA A 331 5.33 19.62 10.62
#